data_AF-A0A7S3KZ02-F1
#
_entry.id   AF-A0A7S3KZ02-F1
#
_cell.length_a   1.000
_cell.length_b   1.000
_cell.length_c   1.000
_cell.angle_alpha   90.00
_cell.angle_beta   90.00
_cell.angle_gamma   90.00
#
_symmetry.space_group_name_H-M   'P 1'
#
loop_
_entity.id
_entity.type
_entity.pdbx_description
1 polymer ?
#
loop_
_entity_poly.entity_id
_entity_poly.type
_entity_poly.pdbx_seq_one_letter_code
_entity_poly.pdbx_strand_id
1 'polypeptide(L)'
;MKHYKPSVATTFLVALCLTESQRHSTYAFVLPTREGRTTSSLLRATWDNTDKNSKDNFVVGVLGDLHMDPRKLEDYDEGREHWSRIFQKSSTKNAALVSLGDLGESKAVWPDSDELFSGTTACHEMVAEYLNSFGVPYEVVGGNHDLEGIDEFATDKENLDMLLRVHGKPTPQFYRQIAPKTILVGLTSTVFRDAKWTSHEVTIDAEQLKWFEETLERHPASDGWKVVVFTHAPPAGSGLKVLAENHVVNGCCWLNQSNEDECRKYIELVRKHRCIKAWFSGHFHLGQNYQNSITFPNTASDDEDDELSADRGSCVFCQTSVMRSGTSRDGHCQSRLIRGNPEGFEICTVDHQKNGKIRVDARVTYTDCENEVGAYVMDEDEEHQFEQLFQPVHDEHDSIHLPEGGLVEYDDYLLLDKDVSKDTSSWFYLKCGRVLGMYKGMLLEYDPMTLAPLGLVVSADELVGKRVAVIDADPSSDEEDSIERANDSSSIQAIVLIDECDDNVVVVQPNEDGSYWRKIVRNKMVRMLEMRREKAAKKFAKEILDNQDPRVVSSWGPYKQTSGVAKSTGESDLLSVSMASEDDGRDETSNMDKQKESLEEVLRKASLVVPRVVSTQGKTIPSALESKGP
;
A
#
# COMPACT_ATOMS: atom_id res chain seq x y z
N MET A 1 -28.90 -68.88 29.95
CA MET A 1 -27.49 -68.49 30.08
C MET A 1 -27.42 -66.97 30.15
N LYS A 2 -26.93 -66.45 31.29
CA LYS A 2 -26.34 -65.11 31.61
C LYS A 2 -26.90 -63.88 30.87
N HIS A 3 -27.80 -63.09 31.50
CA HIS A 3 -27.56 -61.82 32.27
C HIS A 3 -26.85 -60.72 31.44
N TYR A 4 -27.37 -59.48 31.23
CA TYR A 4 -27.73 -58.45 32.22
C TYR A 4 -28.58 -57.30 31.58
N LYS A 5 -29.63 -56.85 32.29
CA LYS A 5 -30.17 -55.46 32.38
C LYS A 5 -29.84 -55.00 33.83
N PRO A 6 -29.87 -53.70 34.28
CA PRO A 6 -30.73 -52.60 33.81
C PRO A 6 -30.13 -51.15 33.92
N SER A 7 -31.02 -50.20 33.63
CA SER A 7 -31.04 -48.74 33.88
C SER A 7 -30.61 -48.25 35.27
N VAL A 8 -30.15 -47.00 35.35
CA VAL A 8 -30.41 -46.09 36.49
C VAL A 8 -30.58 -44.64 36.00
N ALA A 9 -31.70 -44.03 36.38
CA ALA A 9 -31.95 -42.59 36.38
C ALA A 9 -31.34 -41.97 37.64
N THR A 10 -30.87 -40.73 37.57
CA THR A 10 -30.58 -39.95 38.80
C THR A 10 -30.92 -38.48 38.58
N THR A 11 -32.03 -38.08 39.21
CA THR A 11 -32.38 -36.72 39.55
C THR A 11 -31.51 -36.25 40.72
N PHE A 12 -30.96 -35.04 40.67
CA PHE A 12 -30.58 -34.30 41.88
C PHE A 12 -31.03 -32.84 41.77
N LEU A 13 -31.97 -32.48 42.66
CA LEU A 13 -32.17 -31.13 43.17
C LEU A 13 -31.07 -30.87 44.21
N VAL A 14 -30.41 -29.71 44.17
CA VAL A 14 -29.82 -29.07 45.36
C VAL A 14 -30.03 -27.56 45.28
N ALA A 15 -30.47 -27.01 46.40
CA ALA A 15 -30.94 -25.66 46.64
C ALA A 15 -29.83 -24.62 46.81
N LEU A 16 -30.21 -23.35 46.62
CA LEU A 16 -29.50 -22.14 47.03
C LEU A 16 -29.03 -22.21 48.49
N CYS A 17 -27.76 -21.86 48.73
CA CYS A 17 -27.30 -21.19 49.95
C CYS A 17 -26.35 -20.06 49.54
N LEU A 18 -26.70 -18.84 49.95
CA LEU A 18 -25.88 -17.63 49.86
C LEU A 18 -24.83 -17.63 50.98
N THR A 19 -23.54 -17.47 50.65
CA THR A 19 -22.56 -16.78 51.50
C THR A 19 -21.50 -16.10 50.64
N GLU A 20 -21.13 -14.88 51.03
CA GLU A 20 -20.17 -13.95 50.43
C GLU A 20 -18.73 -14.44 50.35
N SER A 21 -17.95 -13.71 49.53
CA SER A 21 -16.49 -13.56 49.52
C SER A 21 -15.69 -14.67 48.82
N GLN A 22 -15.37 -14.45 47.54
CA GLN A 22 -13.98 -14.35 47.05
C GLN A 22 -13.94 -13.96 45.56
N ARG A 23 -12.95 -13.13 45.22
CA ARG A 23 -12.63 -12.70 43.85
C ARG A 23 -12.34 -13.92 42.98
N HIS A 24 -13.01 -14.04 41.85
CA HIS A 24 -12.60 -14.96 40.79
C HIS A 24 -12.69 -14.28 39.41
N SER A 25 -11.52 -14.19 38.80
CA SER A 25 -11.26 -14.14 37.38
C SER A 25 -12.26 -15.01 36.61
N THR A 26 -12.97 -14.40 35.66
CA THR A 26 -13.87 -15.12 34.77
C THR A 26 -13.05 -15.58 33.57
N TYR A 27 -12.47 -16.77 33.66
CA TYR A 27 -12.05 -17.50 32.46
C TYR A 27 -13.31 -17.86 31.68
N ALA A 28 -13.54 -17.20 30.55
CA ALA A 28 -14.54 -17.64 29.58
C ALA A 28 -13.97 -18.84 28.81
N PHE A 29 -13.99 -20.03 29.44
CA PHE A 29 -13.91 -21.27 28.69
C PHE A 29 -15.19 -21.39 27.85
N VAL A 30 -15.06 -21.14 26.55
CA VAL A 30 -16.08 -21.48 25.56
C VAL A 30 -16.16 -23.00 25.49
N LEU A 31 -17.07 -23.59 26.25
CA LEU A 31 -17.39 -25.01 26.13
C LEU A 31 -18.24 -25.23 24.88
N PRO A 32 -17.95 -26.25 24.05
CA PRO A 32 -18.80 -26.60 22.92
C PRO A 32 -20.17 -27.04 23.45
N THR A 33 -21.24 -26.41 22.96
CA THR A 33 -22.59 -26.86 23.27
C THR A 33 -22.81 -28.26 22.69
N ARG A 34 -23.60 -29.07 23.40
CA ARG A 34 -23.90 -30.48 23.07
C ARG A 34 -24.67 -30.68 21.75
N GLU A 35 -25.05 -29.58 21.11
CA GLU A 35 -25.48 -29.52 19.71
C GLU A 35 -24.34 -28.82 18.96
N GLY A 36 -23.72 -29.49 17.97
CA GLY A 36 -22.53 -29.03 17.23
C GLY A 36 -22.73 -27.77 16.40
N ARG A 37 -23.09 -26.67 17.06
CA ARG A 37 -23.12 -25.30 16.58
C ARG A 37 -21.82 -24.66 17.02
N THR A 38 -20.95 -24.35 16.07
CA THR A 38 -19.77 -23.51 16.30
C THR A 38 -20.21 -22.17 16.90
N THR A 39 -19.36 -21.53 17.72
CA THR A 39 -19.58 -20.17 18.24
C THR A 39 -19.88 -19.17 17.13
N SER A 40 -19.34 -19.36 15.93
CA SER A 40 -19.66 -18.57 14.75
C SER A 40 -21.15 -18.63 14.39
N SER A 41 -21.83 -19.76 14.57
CA SER A 41 -23.26 -19.92 14.24
C SER A 41 -24.22 -19.23 15.22
N LEU A 42 -23.85 -19.09 16.49
CA LEU A 42 -24.62 -18.36 17.51
C LEU A 42 -24.45 -16.83 17.37
N LEU A 43 -23.24 -16.36 17.05
CA LEU A 43 -22.95 -14.94 16.76
C LEU A 43 -23.51 -14.48 15.40
N ARG A 44 -23.63 -15.38 14.42
CA ARG A 44 -24.27 -15.07 13.13
C ARG A 44 -25.76 -14.76 13.29
N ALA A 45 -26.43 -15.40 14.26
CA ALA A 45 -27.85 -15.23 14.52
C ALA A 45 -28.22 -13.86 15.15
N THR A 46 -27.28 -13.16 15.81
CA THR A 46 -27.57 -11.86 16.44
C THR A 46 -27.54 -10.68 15.45
N TRP A 47 -26.70 -10.74 14.41
CA TRP A 47 -26.60 -9.64 13.42
C TRP A 47 -27.72 -9.63 12.38
N ASP A 48 -28.17 -10.82 11.95
CA ASP A 48 -29.28 -10.97 10.98
C ASP A 48 -30.66 -10.68 11.60
N ASN A 49 -30.74 -10.59 12.93
CA ASN A 49 -32.00 -10.40 13.69
C ASN A 49 -32.10 -9.00 14.33
N THR A 50 -31.38 -8.03 13.78
CA THR A 50 -31.38 -6.64 14.25
C THR A 50 -32.70 -5.93 13.88
N ASP A 51 -33.25 -5.18 14.83
CA ASP A 51 -34.47 -4.38 14.62
C ASP A 51 -34.26 -3.40 13.45
N LYS A 52 -35.09 -3.55 12.41
CA LYS A 52 -35.05 -2.73 11.19
C LYS A 52 -35.40 -1.25 11.42
N ASN A 53 -35.68 -0.84 12.64
CA ASN A 53 -35.89 0.56 12.99
C ASN A 53 -34.93 1.08 14.06
N SER A 54 -33.91 0.29 14.45
CA SER A 54 -32.92 0.77 15.40
C SER A 54 -32.16 1.95 14.81
N LYS A 55 -32.19 3.09 15.51
CA LYS A 55 -31.43 4.29 15.17
C LYS A 55 -29.92 4.11 15.36
N ASP A 56 -29.50 2.99 15.92
CA ASP A 56 -28.11 2.70 16.26
C ASP A 56 -27.40 1.83 15.21
N ASN A 57 -28.17 1.19 14.33
CA ASN A 57 -27.61 0.40 13.24
C ASN A 57 -27.14 1.32 12.12
N PHE A 58 -26.03 1.00 11.46
CA PHE A 58 -25.54 1.76 10.31
C PHE A 58 -24.89 0.87 9.24
N VAL A 59 -24.87 1.39 8.01
CA VAL A 59 -24.21 0.77 6.86
C VAL A 59 -23.34 1.81 6.15
N VAL A 60 -22.07 1.50 5.92
CA VAL A 60 -21.18 2.37 5.15
C VAL A 60 -20.57 1.59 4.01
N GLY A 61 -20.77 2.06 2.78
CA GLY A 61 -19.99 1.59 1.65
C GLY A 61 -18.69 2.36 1.53
N VAL A 62 -17.59 1.68 1.24
CA VAL A 62 -16.26 2.27 1.14
C VAL A 62 -15.66 1.86 -0.20
N LEU A 63 -15.46 2.82 -1.08
CA LEU A 63 -14.91 2.64 -2.42
C LEU A 63 -13.45 3.07 -2.43
N GLY A 64 -12.55 2.18 -2.84
CA GLY A 64 -11.14 2.51 -3.07
C GLY A 64 -10.90 2.98 -4.50
N ASP A 65 -9.93 3.89 -4.65
CA ASP A 65 -9.22 4.19 -5.89
C ASP A 65 -10.09 4.17 -7.14
N LEU A 66 -11.07 5.07 -7.26
CA LEU A 66 -12.09 4.94 -8.30
C LEU A 66 -11.49 4.91 -9.72
N HIS A 67 -10.47 5.72 -9.99
CA HIS A 67 -9.79 5.89 -11.29
C HIS A 67 -10.78 5.93 -12.45
N MET A 68 -11.83 6.74 -12.30
CA MET A 68 -12.92 6.79 -13.25
C MET A 68 -12.42 7.16 -14.63
N ASP A 69 -12.75 6.32 -15.60
CA ASP A 69 -12.32 6.43 -16.98
C ASP A 69 -13.57 6.49 -17.86
N PRO A 70 -13.86 7.62 -18.51
CA PRO A 70 -15.05 7.77 -19.35
C PRO A 70 -15.09 6.80 -20.55
N ARG A 71 -13.98 6.13 -20.84
CA ARG A 71 -13.89 5.10 -21.89
C ARG A 71 -14.31 3.71 -21.41
N LYS A 72 -14.53 3.51 -20.10
CA LYS A 72 -14.81 2.21 -19.47
C LYS A 72 -15.83 2.34 -18.33
N LEU A 73 -17.06 2.78 -18.65
CA LEU A 73 -18.08 3.06 -17.65
C LEU A 73 -18.82 1.80 -17.13
N GLU A 74 -18.68 0.68 -17.82
CA GLU A 74 -19.45 -0.54 -17.56
C GLU A 74 -19.21 -1.10 -16.15
N ASP A 75 -17.94 -1.13 -15.71
CA ASP A 75 -17.57 -1.61 -14.37
C ASP A 75 -18.18 -0.74 -13.26
N TYR A 76 -18.32 0.56 -13.50
CA TYR A 76 -18.88 1.52 -12.55
C TYR A 76 -20.40 1.38 -12.45
N ASP A 77 -21.08 1.19 -13.58
CA ASP A 77 -22.52 0.93 -13.60
C ASP A 77 -22.85 -0.38 -12.89
N GLU A 78 -22.11 -1.45 -13.16
CA GLU A 78 -22.26 -2.75 -12.46
C GLU A 78 -21.95 -2.59 -10.96
N GLY A 79 -20.85 -1.93 -10.61
CA GLY A 79 -20.49 -1.62 -9.22
C GLY A 79 -21.58 -0.82 -8.50
N ARG A 80 -22.19 0.16 -9.17
CA ARG A 80 -23.31 0.96 -8.63
C ARG A 80 -24.54 0.08 -8.40
N GLU A 81 -24.89 -0.81 -9.32
CA GLU A 81 -26.01 -1.72 -9.14
C GLU A 81 -25.80 -2.68 -7.97
N HIS A 82 -24.57 -3.15 -7.77
CA HIS A 82 -24.20 -4.00 -6.63
C HIS A 82 -24.47 -3.27 -5.31
N TRP A 83 -23.94 -2.06 -5.17
CA TRP A 83 -24.15 -1.23 -3.98
C TRP A 83 -25.59 -0.78 -3.79
N SER A 84 -26.30 -0.42 -4.87
CA SER A 84 -27.71 -0.04 -4.82
C SER A 84 -28.55 -1.16 -4.21
N ARG A 85 -28.30 -2.42 -4.58
CA ARG A 85 -28.97 -3.58 -3.98
C ARG A 85 -28.64 -3.73 -2.50
N ILE A 86 -27.41 -3.42 -2.07
CA ILE A 86 -27.00 -3.47 -0.67
C ILE A 86 -27.73 -2.40 0.15
N PHE A 87 -27.71 -1.15 -0.32
CA PHE A 87 -28.39 -0.05 0.36
C PHE A 87 -29.91 -0.22 0.40
N GLN A 88 -30.53 -0.71 -0.68
CA GLN A 88 -31.98 -1.00 -0.71
C GLN A 88 -32.38 -2.13 0.24
N LYS A 89 -31.51 -3.13 0.43
CA LYS A 89 -31.74 -4.23 1.38
C LYS A 89 -31.38 -3.87 2.82
N SER A 90 -30.63 -2.78 3.03
CA SER A 90 -30.26 -2.31 4.36
C SER A 90 -31.51 -2.07 5.20
N SER A 91 -31.46 -2.58 6.42
CA SER A 91 -32.53 -2.38 7.40
C SER A 91 -32.44 -1.02 8.09
N THR A 92 -31.37 -0.24 7.88
CA THR A 92 -31.17 1.06 8.53
C THR A 92 -31.19 2.20 7.53
N LYS A 93 -31.70 3.35 7.97
CA LYS A 93 -31.64 4.63 7.24
C LYS A 93 -30.29 5.33 7.42
N ASN A 94 -29.48 4.89 8.37
CA ASN A 94 -28.13 5.40 8.60
C ASN A 94 -27.17 4.76 7.60
N ALA A 95 -27.26 5.20 6.35
CA ALA A 95 -26.42 4.74 5.26
C ALA A 95 -25.53 5.88 4.76
N ALA A 96 -24.29 5.56 4.42
CA ALA A 96 -23.40 6.48 3.72
C ALA A 96 -22.48 5.73 2.76
N LEU A 97 -21.91 6.48 1.82
CA LEU A 97 -20.84 6.03 0.94
C LEU A 97 -19.60 6.88 1.21
N VAL A 98 -18.41 6.29 1.23
CA VAL A 98 -17.15 7.01 1.34
C VAL A 98 -16.25 6.59 0.19
N SER A 99 -15.78 7.54 -0.62
CA SER A 99 -14.73 7.31 -1.60
C SER A 99 -13.39 7.68 -0.99
N LEU A 100 -12.41 6.78 -1.13
CA LEU A 100 -11.05 6.93 -0.62
C LEU A 100 -10.12 7.71 -1.56
N GLY A 101 -10.66 8.41 -2.56
CA GLY A 101 -9.89 9.26 -3.48
C GLY A 101 -9.39 8.53 -4.70
N ASP A 102 -8.44 9.17 -5.39
CA ASP A 102 -7.97 8.81 -6.72
C ASP A 102 -9.15 8.61 -7.66
N LEU A 103 -9.90 9.69 -7.85
CA LEU A 103 -11.24 9.69 -8.39
C LEU A 103 -11.26 9.45 -9.91
N GLY A 104 -10.25 9.95 -10.62
CA GLY A 104 -10.14 9.86 -12.09
C GLY A 104 -8.87 9.18 -12.56
N GLU A 105 -8.91 8.63 -13.78
CA GLU A 105 -7.76 8.03 -14.44
C GLU A 105 -6.61 9.05 -14.64
N SER A 106 -5.42 8.71 -14.14
CA SER A 106 -4.17 9.50 -14.29
C SER A 106 -3.55 9.36 -15.70
N LYS A 107 -4.38 9.45 -16.75
CA LYS A 107 -3.97 9.41 -18.15
C LYS A 107 -4.86 10.31 -18.99
N ALA A 108 -4.40 10.63 -20.20
CA ALA A 108 -5.27 11.22 -21.21
C ALA A 108 -6.38 10.25 -21.61
N VAL A 109 -7.61 10.75 -21.58
CA VAL A 109 -8.82 10.01 -21.94
C VAL A 109 -9.44 10.49 -23.24
N TRP A 110 -9.04 11.68 -23.71
CA TRP A 110 -9.51 12.26 -24.97
C TRP A 110 -8.48 12.03 -26.10
N PRO A 111 -8.90 11.57 -27.30
CA PRO A 111 -7.96 11.26 -28.39
C PRO A 111 -7.10 12.43 -28.86
N ASP A 112 -7.64 13.65 -28.74
CA ASP A 112 -7.03 14.88 -29.27
C ASP A 112 -6.34 15.73 -28.18
N SER A 113 -6.17 15.18 -26.97
CA SER A 113 -5.50 15.87 -25.86
C SER A 113 -4.47 14.97 -25.18
N ASP A 114 -3.34 15.56 -24.82
CA ASP A 114 -2.34 14.94 -23.94
C ASP A 114 -2.61 15.24 -22.46
N GLU A 115 -3.67 16.00 -22.15
CA GLU A 115 -4.07 16.39 -20.79
C GLU A 115 -4.52 15.19 -19.96
N LEU A 116 -4.07 15.15 -18.71
CA LEU A 116 -4.49 14.13 -17.74
C LEU A 116 -5.95 14.36 -17.33
N PHE A 117 -6.73 13.29 -17.23
CA PHE A 117 -8.13 13.43 -16.80
C PHE A 117 -8.24 13.67 -15.30
N SER A 118 -7.45 12.95 -14.49
CA SER A 118 -7.48 13.08 -13.02
C SER A 118 -7.21 14.50 -12.55
N GLY A 119 -7.93 14.93 -11.51
CA GLY A 119 -7.80 16.25 -10.91
C GLY A 119 -8.29 17.43 -11.78
N THR A 120 -8.99 17.18 -12.89
CA THR A 120 -9.63 18.23 -13.71
C THR A 120 -11.08 18.47 -13.27
N THR A 121 -11.65 19.64 -13.59
CA THR A 121 -13.07 19.93 -13.32
C THR A 121 -13.98 18.87 -13.93
N ALA A 122 -13.72 18.48 -15.18
CA ALA A 122 -14.52 17.48 -15.88
C ALA A 122 -14.51 16.12 -15.17
N CYS A 123 -13.37 15.72 -14.61
CA CYS A 123 -13.26 14.51 -13.80
C CYS A 123 -14.10 14.62 -12.53
N HIS A 124 -13.90 15.67 -11.72
CA HIS A 124 -14.64 15.80 -10.47
C HIS A 124 -16.15 15.90 -10.68
N GLU A 125 -16.63 16.57 -11.73
CA GLU A 125 -18.06 16.67 -12.03
C GLU A 125 -18.66 15.30 -12.37
N MET A 126 -17.98 14.53 -13.21
CA MET A 126 -18.42 13.18 -13.57
C MET A 126 -18.45 12.26 -12.35
N VAL A 127 -17.41 12.31 -11.50
CA VAL A 127 -17.35 11.49 -10.30
C VAL A 127 -18.40 11.92 -9.28
N ALA A 128 -18.65 13.22 -9.12
CA ALA A 128 -19.71 13.71 -8.25
C ALA A 128 -21.09 13.23 -8.72
N GLU A 129 -21.35 13.21 -10.04
CA GLU A 129 -22.58 12.62 -10.59
C GLU A 129 -22.67 11.12 -10.26
N TYR A 130 -21.58 10.38 -10.48
CA TYR A 130 -21.52 8.95 -10.16
C TYR A 130 -21.78 8.67 -8.68
N LEU A 131 -21.10 9.35 -7.76
CA LEU A 131 -21.27 9.16 -6.32
C LEU A 131 -22.67 9.57 -5.84
N ASN A 132 -23.26 10.63 -6.40
CA ASN A 132 -24.64 11.01 -6.12
C ASN A 132 -25.66 9.94 -6.57
N SER A 133 -25.34 9.15 -7.59
CA SER A 133 -26.27 8.19 -8.17
C SER A 133 -26.60 6.97 -7.27
N PHE A 134 -25.84 6.77 -6.18
CA PHE A 134 -26.10 5.67 -5.23
C PHE A 134 -27.32 5.91 -4.33
N GLY A 135 -27.87 7.13 -4.29
CA GLY A 135 -29.08 7.45 -3.54
C GLY A 135 -28.91 7.49 -2.02
N VAL A 136 -27.66 7.50 -1.54
CA VAL A 136 -27.28 7.70 -0.14
C VAL A 136 -26.29 8.87 -0.04
N PRO A 137 -26.19 9.58 1.10
CA PRO A 137 -25.16 10.59 1.28
C PRO A 137 -23.77 10.01 1.07
N TYR A 138 -22.92 10.72 0.33
CA TYR A 138 -21.53 10.33 0.14
C TYR A 138 -20.56 11.33 0.76
N GLU A 139 -19.36 10.85 1.05
CA GLU A 139 -18.19 11.63 1.42
C GLU A 139 -17.01 11.24 0.53
N VAL A 140 -16.08 12.17 0.34
CA VAL A 140 -14.85 11.97 -0.44
C VAL A 140 -13.66 12.42 0.38
N VAL A 141 -12.60 11.62 0.40
CA VAL A 141 -11.24 12.09 0.68
C VAL A 141 -10.46 12.18 -0.64
N GLY A 142 -9.66 13.22 -0.82
CA GLY A 142 -8.78 13.31 -1.98
C GLY A 142 -7.52 12.45 -1.81
N GLY A 143 -7.20 11.70 -2.86
CA GLY A 143 -5.98 10.92 -3.02
C GLY A 143 -4.87 11.69 -3.73
N ASN A 144 -3.80 10.98 -4.08
CA ASN A 144 -2.62 11.60 -4.67
C ASN A 144 -2.81 11.99 -6.15
N HIS A 145 -3.80 11.43 -6.85
CA HIS A 145 -4.10 11.80 -8.24
C HIS A 145 -5.15 12.93 -8.34
N ASP A 146 -5.86 13.25 -7.26
CA ASP A 146 -7.00 14.17 -7.32
C ASP A 146 -6.62 15.64 -7.46
N LEU A 147 -5.33 15.98 -7.35
CA LEU A 147 -4.82 17.33 -7.59
C LEU A 147 -4.00 17.44 -8.89
N GLU A 148 -4.11 16.45 -9.78
CA GLU A 148 -3.35 16.34 -11.04
C GLU A 148 -3.78 17.23 -12.20
N GLY A 149 -4.81 18.06 -12.09
CA GLY A 149 -5.28 18.97 -13.16
C GLY A 149 -4.23 20.03 -13.53
N ILE A 150 -3.09 19.61 -14.07
CA ILE A 150 -1.86 20.37 -14.27
C ILE A 150 -2.06 21.39 -15.39
N ASP A 151 -2.85 21.03 -16.40
CA ASP A 151 -3.13 21.91 -17.54
C ASP A 151 -4.27 22.89 -17.24
N GLU A 152 -5.12 22.61 -16.23
CA GLU A 152 -6.24 23.47 -15.82
C GLU A 152 -5.89 24.43 -14.67
N PHE A 153 -5.11 23.98 -13.68
CA PHE A 153 -4.82 24.74 -12.45
C PHE A 153 -3.32 25.00 -12.26
N ALA A 154 -3.00 26.25 -11.93
CA ALA A 154 -1.61 26.67 -11.71
C ALA A 154 -1.10 26.28 -10.32
N THR A 155 -1.98 26.17 -9.32
CA THR A 155 -1.61 25.90 -7.92
C THR A 155 -2.43 24.77 -7.32
N ASP A 156 -1.88 24.12 -6.28
CA ASP A 156 -2.61 23.08 -5.53
C ASP A 156 -3.85 23.65 -4.84
N LYS A 157 -3.78 24.91 -4.38
CA LYS A 157 -4.90 25.62 -3.77
C LYS A 157 -6.09 25.78 -4.73
N GLU A 158 -5.85 26.25 -5.95
CA GLU A 158 -6.92 26.42 -6.95
C GLU A 158 -7.59 25.09 -7.29
N ASN A 159 -6.79 24.03 -7.41
CA ASN A 159 -7.32 22.71 -7.71
C ASN A 159 -8.12 22.12 -6.53
N LEU A 160 -7.60 22.28 -5.31
CA LEU A 160 -8.31 21.89 -4.09
C LEU A 160 -9.62 22.67 -3.94
N ASP A 161 -9.63 23.99 -4.16
CA ASP A 161 -10.84 24.82 -4.11
C ASP A 161 -11.90 24.31 -5.11
N MET A 162 -11.49 23.87 -6.30
CA MET A 162 -12.38 23.25 -7.28
C MET A 162 -12.92 21.90 -6.80
N LEU A 163 -12.07 21.00 -6.31
CA LEU A 163 -12.47 19.71 -5.74
C LEU A 163 -13.53 19.92 -4.66
N LEU A 164 -13.26 20.81 -3.71
CA LEU A 164 -14.19 21.13 -2.62
C LEU A 164 -15.53 21.66 -3.15
N ARG A 165 -15.50 22.59 -4.11
CA ARG A 165 -16.70 23.17 -4.71
C ARG A 165 -17.56 22.12 -5.41
N VAL A 166 -16.96 21.24 -6.22
CA VAL A 166 -17.70 20.23 -7.00
C VAL A 166 -18.33 19.17 -6.09
N HIS A 167 -17.62 18.77 -5.03
CA HIS A 167 -18.10 17.79 -4.05
C HIS A 167 -18.92 18.43 -2.91
N GLY A 168 -19.19 19.74 -2.96
CA GLY A 168 -20.01 20.45 -1.97
C GLY A 168 -19.41 20.49 -0.57
N LYS A 169 -18.08 20.43 -0.46
CA LYS A 169 -17.35 20.38 0.81
C LYS A 169 -16.93 21.79 1.25
N PRO A 170 -17.15 22.17 2.52
CA PRO A 170 -16.65 23.44 3.04
C PRO A 170 -15.15 23.42 3.36
N THR A 171 -14.60 22.22 3.59
CA THR A 171 -13.22 22.00 4.03
C THR A 171 -12.69 20.67 3.46
N PRO A 172 -11.36 20.47 3.35
CA PRO A 172 -10.76 19.21 2.89
C PRO A 172 -11.15 17.99 3.71
N GLN A 173 -11.17 18.13 5.02
CA GLN A 173 -11.67 17.12 5.95
C GLN A 173 -13.20 17.03 5.93
N PHE A 174 -13.74 15.87 6.32
CA PHE A 174 -15.18 15.73 6.59
C PHE A 174 -15.47 15.14 7.97
N TYR A 175 -16.66 15.43 8.46
CA TYR A 175 -17.24 14.85 9.67
C TYR A 175 -18.69 14.46 9.39
N ARG A 176 -19.04 13.20 9.68
CA ARG A 176 -20.41 12.71 9.57
C ARG A 176 -20.76 11.83 10.75
N GLN A 177 -21.76 12.23 11.52
CA GLN A 177 -22.34 11.33 12.51
C GLN A 177 -23.27 10.35 11.82
N ILE A 178 -22.88 9.07 11.79
CA ILE A 178 -23.65 8.01 11.12
C ILE A 178 -24.64 7.33 12.08
N ALA A 179 -24.31 7.25 13.36
CA ALA A 179 -25.18 6.70 14.41
C ALA A 179 -24.95 7.45 15.75
N PRO A 180 -25.77 7.26 16.78
CA PRO A 180 -25.53 7.83 18.10
C PRO A 180 -24.13 7.50 18.61
N LYS A 181 -23.34 8.55 18.85
CA LYS A 181 -21.94 8.45 19.26
C LYS A 181 -21.01 7.67 18.31
N THR A 182 -21.36 7.60 17.02
CA THR A 182 -20.50 7.01 15.98
C THR A 182 -20.31 8.01 14.85
N ILE A 183 -19.06 8.38 14.59
CA ILE A 183 -18.69 9.37 13.57
C ILE A 183 -17.76 8.76 12.54
N LEU A 184 -17.93 9.23 11.30
CA LEU A 184 -17.04 9.02 10.18
C LEU A 184 -16.22 10.29 10.00
N VAL A 185 -14.91 10.16 9.91
CA VAL A 185 -13.97 11.26 9.74
C VAL A 185 -13.06 10.95 8.58
N GLY A 186 -12.84 11.89 7.67
CA GLY A 186 -11.87 11.72 6.60
C GLY A 186 -10.94 12.90 6.43
N LEU A 187 -9.72 12.61 6.02
CA LEU A 187 -8.64 13.57 5.78
C LEU A 187 -8.21 13.49 4.31
N THR A 188 -8.05 14.65 3.67
CA THR A 188 -7.83 14.77 2.22
C THR A 188 -6.40 15.21 1.94
N SER A 189 -5.77 14.61 0.93
CA SER A 189 -4.49 15.12 0.43
C SER A 189 -4.66 16.54 -0.12
N THR A 190 -3.73 17.44 0.23
CA THR A 190 -3.81 18.87 -0.14
C THR A 190 -2.63 19.37 -0.95
N VAL A 191 -1.66 18.50 -1.22
CA VAL A 191 -0.41 18.85 -1.89
C VAL A 191 -0.17 17.90 -3.05
N PHE A 192 0.27 18.45 -4.19
CA PHE A 192 0.68 17.69 -5.36
C PHE A 192 1.84 18.39 -6.09
N ARG A 193 1.66 19.64 -6.53
CA ARG A 193 2.69 20.46 -7.19
C ARG A 193 3.79 20.83 -6.20
N ASP A 194 3.40 21.19 -4.99
CA ASP A 194 4.33 21.67 -3.95
C ASP A 194 4.98 20.52 -3.15
N ALA A 195 4.68 19.26 -3.51
CA ALA A 195 5.26 18.10 -2.84
C ALA A 195 6.79 18.10 -2.97
N LYS A 196 7.49 18.04 -1.83
CA LYS A 196 8.95 18.16 -1.73
C LYS A 196 9.68 17.08 -2.54
N TRP A 197 9.17 15.85 -2.51
CA TRP A 197 9.77 14.70 -3.19
C TRP A 197 8.85 14.16 -4.28
N THR A 198 7.99 13.20 -3.96
CA THR A 198 7.07 12.58 -4.91
C THR A 198 5.70 13.23 -4.80
N SER A 199 5.10 13.57 -5.93
CA SER A 199 3.72 14.07 -5.99
C SER A 199 2.69 12.97 -5.77
N HIS A 200 3.12 11.71 -5.62
CA HIS A 200 2.25 10.59 -5.27
C HIS A 200 2.13 10.38 -3.75
N GLU A 201 2.82 11.20 -2.95
CA GLU A 201 2.65 11.20 -1.50
C GLU A 201 1.28 11.77 -1.13
N VAL A 202 0.65 11.19 -0.11
CA VAL A 202 -0.60 11.69 0.45
C VAL A 202 -0.26 12.62 1.60
N THR A 203 -0.49 13.91 1.42
CA THR A 203 -0.12 14.95 2.39
C THR A 203 -1.34 15.60 2.99
N ILE A 204 -1.55 15.35 4.28
CA ILE A 204 -2.55 16.03 5.11
C ILE A 204 -1.87 17.26 5.72
N ASP A 205 -2.46 18.43 5.53
CA ASP A 205 -1.91 19.67 6.08
C ASP A 205 -2.06 19.76 7.61
N ALA A 206 -1.31 20.69 8.20
CA ALA A 206 -1.31 20.92 9.65
C ALA A 206 -2.66 21.39 10.21
N GLU A 207 -3.51 22.07 9.42
CA GLU A 207 -4.82 22.53 9.87
C GLU A 207 -5.79 21.35 10.01
N GLN A 208 -5.78 20.42 9.04
CA GLN A 208 -6.52 19.17 9.09
C GLN A 208 -6.05 18.28 10.23
N LEU A 209 -4.74 18.12 10.42
CA LEU A 209 -4.18 17.30 11.51
C LEU A 209 -4.58 17.87 12.88
N LYS A 210 -4.45 19.17 13.07
CA LYS A 210 -4.90 19.85 14.30
C LYS A 210 -6.40 19.67 14.52
N TRP A 211 -7.21 19.86 13.47
CA TRP A 211 -8.65 19.65 13.55
C TRP A 211 -9.00 18.21 13.92
N PHE A 212 -8.23 17.23 13.42
CA PHE A 212 -8.44 15.82 13.71
C PHE A 212 -8.18 15.56 15.20
N GLU A 213 -7.06 16.05 15.74
CA GLU A 213 -6.75 15.97 17.18
C GLU A 213 -7.86 16.56 18.05
N GLU A 214 -8.29 17.80 17.75
CA GLU A 214 -9.38 18.47 18.46
C GLU A 214 -10.72 17.72 18.32
N THR A 215 -10.92 17.00 17.22
CA THR A 215 -12.09 16.15 17.02
C THR A 215 -12.02 14.91 17.90
N LEU A 216 -10.88 14.24 18.00
CA LEU A 216 -10.71 13.09 18.88
C LEU A 216 -10.87 13.47 20.36
N GLU A 217 -10.35 14.63 20.78
CA GLU A 217 -10.48 15.13 22.15
C GLU A 217 -11.93 15.45 22.55
N ARG A 218 -12.74 15.96 21.61
CA ARG A 218 -14.17 16.23 21.84
C ARG A 218 -15.05 14.98 21.82
N HIS A 219 -14.53 13.86 21.32
CA HIS A 219 -15.27 12.61 21.16
C HIS A 219 -14.51 11.45 21.82
N PRO A 220 -14.24 11.51 23.15
CA PRO A 220 -13.44 10.50 23.82
C PRO A 220 -14.19 9.18 23.98
N ALA A 221 -13.43 8.08 24.06
CA ALA A 221 -13.98 6.74 24.26
C ALA A 221 -14.70 6.60 25.61
N SER A 222 -14.25 7.34 26.63
CA SER A 222 -14.88 7.40 27.97
C SER A 222 -16.33 7.86 27.92
N ASP A 223 -16.67 8.67 26.91
CA ASP A 223 -18.03 9.15 26.67
C ASP A 223 -18.79 8.20 25.73
N GLY A 224 -18.19 7.09 25.33
CA GLY A 224 -18.78 6.07 24.45
C GLY A 224 -18.76 6.41 22.97
N TRP A 225 -17.89 7.34 22.53
CA TRP A 225 -17.71 7.68 21.12
C TRP A 225 -16.89 6.65 20.35
N LYS A 226 -17.27 6.46 19.09
CA LYS A 226 -16.58 5.61 18.11
C LYS A 226 -16.29 6.44 16.86
N VAL A 227 -15.05 6.37 16.41
CA VAL A 227 -14.55 7.10 15.24
C VAL A 227 -14.08 6.08 14.22
N VAL A 228 -14.59 6.18 13.01
CA VAL A 228 -14.09 5.46 11.83
C VAL A 228 -13.39 6.48 10.94
N VAL A 229 -12.12 6.24 10.65
CA VAL A 229 -11.25 7.16 9.92
C VAL A 229 -11.07 6.69 8.48
N PHE A 230 -11.04 7.63 7.55
CA PHE A 230 -10.88 7.39 6.12
C PHE A 230 -9.77 8.28 5.58
N THR A 231 -8.78 7.69 4.91
CA THR A 231 -7.72 8.42 4.20
C THR A 231 -7.39 7.70 2.91
N HIS A 232 -6.68 8.35 2.00
CA HIS A 232 -6.23 7.66 0.79
C HIS A 232 -5.12 6.64 1.11
N ALA A 233 -3.99 7.08 1.67
CA ALA A 233 -2.93 6.21 2.17
C ALA A 233 -3.14 5.87 3.66
N PRO A 234 -2.71 4.70 4.14
CA PRO A 234 -2.73 4.36 5.57
C PRO A 234 -1.64 5.10 6.37
N PRO A 235 -1.77 5.18 7.70
CA PRO A 235 -0.68 5.63 8.56
C PRO A 235 0.43 4.58 8.65
N ALA A 236 1.68 5.04 8.78
CA ALA A 236 2.79 4.17 9.14
C ALA A 236 2.51 3.51 10.51
N GLY A 237 2.87 2.23 10.66
CA GLY A 237 2.55 1.45 11.87
C GLY A 237 1.14 0.87 11.93
N SER A 238 0.30 1.09 10.91
CA SER A 238 -1.00 0.41 10.76
C SER A 238 -0.87 -1.13 10.70
N GLY A 239 0.31 -1.66 10.39
CA GLY A 239 0.56 -3.09 10.25
C GLY A 239 0.04 -3.67 8.93
N LEU A 240 -0.58 -2.86 8.06
CA LEU A 240 -0.92 -3.30 6.70
C LEU A 240 0.38 -3.66 5.96
N LYS A 241 0.55 -4.96 5.68
CA LYS A 241 1.75 -5.49 5.03
C LYS A 241 1.59 -5.62 3.52
N VAL A 242 0.34 -5.57 3.03
CA VAL A 242 0.00 -5.71 1.60
C VAL A 242 0.30 -4.41 0.86
N LEU A 243 1.60 -4.14 0.69
CA LEU A 243 2.09 -2.94 0.02
C LEU A 243 2.42 -3.27 -1.43
N ALA A 244 2.12 -2.34 -2.33
CA ALA A 244 2.62 -2.44 -3.69
C ALA A 244 4.06 -1.90 -3.74
N GLU A 245 4.98 -2.70 -4.29
CA GLU A 245 6.43 -2.42 -4.33
C GLU A 245 6.77 -1.00 -4.79
N ASN A 246 6.04 -0.48 -5.77
CA ASN A 246 6.23 0.87 -6.30
C ASN A 246 6.06 1.96 -5.23
N HIS A 247 5.16 1.80 -4.25
CA HIS A 247 4.97 2.81 -3.21
C HIS A 247 6.13 2.80 -2.20
N VAL A 248 6.70 1.62 -1.94
CA VAL A 248 7.89 1.48 -1.10
C VAL A 248 9.08 2.12 -1.80
N VAL A 249 9.32 1.75 -3.06
CA VAL A 249 10.43 2.28 -3.85
C VAL A 249 10.33 3.80 -4.01
N ASN A 250 9.13 4.34 -4.20
CA ASN A 250 8.92 5.78 -4.39
C ASN A 250 8.90 6.58 -3.07
N GLY A 251 8.82 5.92 -1.91
CA GLY A 251 8.68 6.59 -0.62
C GLY A 251 7.33 7.28 -0.43
N CYS A 252 6.22 6.64 -0.85
CA CYS A 252 4.87 7.21 -0.76
C CYS A 252 3.80 6.23 -0.29
N CYS A 253 4.15 5.19 0.47
CA CYS A 253 3.20 4.28 1.11
C CYS A 253 2.28 4.92 2.17
N TRP A 254 2.76 5.93 2.88
CA TRP A 254 2.16 6.39 4.14
C TRP A 254 1.74 7.86 4.08
N LEU A 255 0.82 8.23 4.97
CA LEU A 255 0.46 9.63 5.20
C LEU A 255 1.67 10.44 5.64
N ASN A 256 1.91 11.56 4.96
CA ASN A 256 2.99 12.51 5.24
C ASN A 256 4.37 11.83 5.34
N GLN A 257 4.62 10.78 4.56
CA GLN A 257 5.80 9.92 4.67
C GLN A 257 7.14 10.66 4.62
N SER A 258 7.21 11.79 3.92
CA SER A 258 8.43 12.59 3.81
C SER A 258 8.77 13.41 5.07
N ASN A 259 7.85 13.51 6.02
CA ASN A 259 8.02 14.19 7.30
C ASN A 259 7.88 13.15 8.42
N GLU A 260 9.00 12.71 9.00
CA GLU A 260 9.01 11.65 10.01
C GLU A 260 8.09 11.94 11.21
N ASP A 261 8.13 13.16 11.72
CA ASP A 261 7.34 13.55 12.90
C ASP A 261 5.83 13.49 12.59
N GLU A 262 5.43 14.02 11.43
CA GLU A 262 4.02 13.98 11.01
C GLU A 262 3.57 12.57 10.61
N CYS A 263 4.44 11.78 9.98
CA CYS A 263 4.16 10.40 9.58
C CYS A 263 3.85 9.52 10.81
N ARG A 264 4.65 9.65 11.88
CA ARG A 264 4.43 8.93 13.15
C ARG A 264 3.23 9.42 13.92
N LYS A 265 2.87 10.70 13.77
CA LYS A 265 1.80 11.32 14.56
C LYS A 265 0.48 10.57 14.51
N TYR A 266 0.12 10.00 13.36
CA TYR A 266 -1.14 9.30 13.20
C TYR A 266 -1.25 8.04 14.06
N ILE A 267 -0.21 7.20 14.10
CA ILE A 267 -0.24 5.99 14.94
C ILE A 267 -0.19 6.35 16.42
N GLU A 268 0.51 7.42 16.80
CA GLU A 268 0.47 7.95 18.17
C GLU A 268 -0.94 8.40 18.57
N LEU A 269 -1.67 9.06 17.66
CA LEU A 269 -3.06 9.43 17.90
C LEU A 269 -3.97 8.21 18.04
N VAL A 270 -3.75 7.16 17.25
CA VAL A 270 -4.48 5.89 17.41
C VAL A 270 -4.22 5.25 18.78
N ARG A 271 -2.97 5.21 19.23
CA ARG A 271 -2.59 4.69 20.56
C ARG A 271 -3.20 5.52 21.70
N LYS A 272 -3.18 6.85 21.56
CA LYS A 272 -3.70 7.80 22.56
C LYS A 272 -5.23 7.81 22.62
N HIS A 273 -5.91 7.75 21.47
CA HIS A 273 -7.35 7.95 21.35
C HIS A 273 -8.06 6.64 21.02
N ARG A 274 -8.41 5.89 22.08
CA ARG A 274 -9.15 4.62 22.00
C ARG A 274 -10.50 4.73 21.30
N CYS A 275 -11.04 5.93 21.08
CA CYS A 275 -12.29 6.10 20.33
C CYS A 275 -12.14 5.76 18.84
N ILE A 276 -10.92 5.71 18.31
CA ILE A 276 -10.65 5.27 16.94
C ILE A 276 -10.80 3.75 16.87
N LYS A 277 -11.84 3.28 16.18
CA LYS A 277 -12.17 1.84 16.11
C LYS A 277 -11.80 1.20 14.78
N ALA A 278 -11.76 1.98 13.70
CA ALA A 278 -11.32 1.49 12.41
C ALA A 278 -10.74 2.60 11.54
N TRP A 279 -9.83 2.21 10.65
CA TRP A 279 -9.19 3.10 9.68
C TRP A 279 -9.16 2.44 8.30
N PHE A 280 -9.74 3.09 7.30
CA PHE A 280 -9.81 2.59 5.93
C PHE A 280 -8.91 3.40 5.00
N SER A 281 -8.16 2.68 4.16
CA SER A 281 -7.27 3.26 3.15
C SER A 281 -7.37 2.52 1.82
N GLY A 282 -7.08 3.22 0.72
CA GLY A 282 -6.98 2.68 -0.64
C GLY A 282 -5.52 2.60 -1.07
N HIS A 283 -5.17 3.30 -2.13
CA HIS A 283 -3.84 3.67 -2.60
C HIS A 283 -3.01 2.54 -3.25
N PHE A 284 -3.10 1.31 -2.73
CA PHE A 284 -2.25 0.21 -3.22
C PHE A 284 -2.84 -0.57 -4.40
N HIS A 285 -4.14 -0.40 -4.69
CA HIS A 285 -4.86 -1.10 -5.76
C HIS A 285 -4.80 -2.64 -5.66
N LEU A 286 -4.69 -3.18 -4.45
CA LEU A 286 -4.68 -4.63 -4.21
C LEU A 286 -6.00 -5.05 -3.57
N GLY A 287 -6.46 -6.23 -3.93
CA GLY A 287 -7.61 -6.93 -3.39
C GLY A 287 -7.55 -7.16 -1.89
N GLN A 288 -8.63 -7.70 -1.37
CA GLN A 288 -8.91 -7.91 0.04
C GLN A 288 -8.87 -9.40 0.39
N ASN A 289 -8.30 -10.22 -0.48
CA ASN A 289 -8.13 -11.65 -0.23
C ASN A 289 -6.93 -11.90 0.68
N TYR A 290 -5.94 -11.02 0.71
CA TYR A 290 -4.78 -11.14 1.57
C TYR A 290 -5.15 -11.05 3.06
N GLN A 291 -4.60 -11.94 3.88
CA GLN A 291 -4.76 -11.92 5.33
C GLN A 291 -4.40 -10.55 5.91
N ASN A 292 -3.27 -9.99 5.49
CA ASN A 292 -2.77 -8.69 5.95
C ASN A 292 -3.45 -7.47 5.28
N SER A 293 -4.58 -7.67 4.56
CA SER A 293 -5.43 -6.57 4.07
C SER A 293 -6.31 -5.98 5.18
N ILE A 294 -6.36 -6.65 6.33
CA ILE A 294 -6.89 -6.18 7.60
C ILE A 294 -5.81 -6.40 8.65
N THR A 295 -5.65 -5.47 9.58
CA THR A 295 -4.89 -5.71 10.81
C THR A 295 -5.72 -5.33 12.01
N PHE A 296 -5.59 -6.13 13.05
CA PHE A 296 -6.34 -5.95 14.28
C PHE A 296 -5.53 -5.16 15.32
N PRO A 297 -6.23 -4.59 16.31
CA PRO A 297 -5.59 -4.14 17.55
C PRO A 297 -4.74 -5.28 18.10
N ASN A 298 -3.45 -5.02 18.36
CA ASN A 298 -2.69 -5.92 19.21
C ASN A 298 -3.16 -5.66 20.65
N THR A 299 -3.85 -6.63 21.26
CA THR A 299 -3.92 -6.67 22.73
C THR A 299 -2.53 -7.07 23.19
N ALA A 300 -1.91 -6.29 24.09
CA ALA A 300 -0.73 -6.74 24.80
C ALA A 300 -0.99 -8.19 25.25
N SER A 301 -0.15 -9.12 24.82
CA SER A 301 -0.18 -10.47 25.37
C SER A 301 -0.02 -10.33 26.89
N ASP A 302 -0.71 -11.18 27.66
CA ASP A 302 -0.46 -11.32 29.09
C ASP A 302 0.98 -11.87 29.36
N ASP A 303 1.73 -12.19 28.30
CA ASP A 303 3.15 -12.50 28.34
C ASP A 303 3.95 -11.19 28.42
N GLU A 304 4.45 -10.89 29.63
CA GLU A 304 5.32 -9.74 29.95
C GLU A 304 6.62 -9.68 29.12
N ASP A 305 6.93 -10.73 28.34
CA ASP A 305 8.13 -10.84 27.50
C ASP A 305 7.94 -10.33 26.05
N ASP A 306 6.70 -10.00 25.62
CA ASP A 306 6.41 -9.52 24.27
C ASP A 306 6.32 -7.98 24.18
N GLU A 307 7.37 -7.31 24.66
CA GLU A 307 7.54 -5.84 24.64
C GLU A 307 7.51 -5.23 23.22
N LEU A 308 7.46 -6.04 22.16
CA LEU A 308 7.46 -5.61 20.76
C LEU A 308 6.12 -5.74 20.04
N SER A 309 5.06 -6.19 20.71
CA SER A 309 3.74 -6.18 20.09
C SER A 309 3.40 -4.74 19.66
N ALA A 310 3.31 -4.51 18.35
CA ALA A 310 3.08 -3.19 17.78
C ALA A 310 1.74 -2.64 18.26
N ASP A 311 1.75 -1.82 19.32
CA ASP A 311 0.54 -1.24 19.92
C ASP A 311 -0.22 -0.45 18.86
N ARG A 312 -1.37 -0.99 18.46
CA ARG A 312 -2.30 -0.44 17.46
C ARG A 312 -3.54 0.15 18.13
N GLY A 313 -3.47 0.39 19.44
CA GLY A 313 -4.57 0.95 20.21
C GLY A 313 -5.81 0.05 20.14
N SER A 314 -6.92 0.66 19.73
CA SER A 314 -8.25 0.04 19.58
C SER A 314 -8.69 -0.09 18.12
N CYS A 315 -7.79 0.17 17.18
CA CYS A 315 -8.12 0.39 15.78
C CYS A 315 -7.85 -0.84 14.91
N VAL A 316 -8.85 -1.22 14.10
CA VAL A 316 -8.66 -2.13 12.97
C VAL A 316 -8.27 -1.33 11.72
N PHE A 317 -7.14 -1.63 11.08
CA PHE A 317 -6.79 -1.02 9.80
C PHE A 317 -7.24 -1.90 8.65
N CYS A 318 -7.78 -1.29 7.61
CA CYS A 318 -8.44 -1.97 6.51
C CYS A 318 -8.04 -1.37 5.16
N GLN A 319 -7.42 -2.18 4.32
CA GLN A 319 -7.22 -1.83 2.93
C GLN A 319 -8.52 -2.03 2.12
N THR A 320 -8.75 -1.12 1.19
CA THR A 320 -9.84 -1.15 0.20
C THR A 320 -9.21 -1.20 -1.19
N SER A 321 -9.81 -2.00 -2.07
CA SER A 321 -9.36 -2.21 -3.44
C SER A 321 -10.17 -1.33 -4.40
N VAL A 322 -9.89 -1.51 -5.67
CA VAL A 322 -10.49 -0.83 -6.80
C VAL A 322 -11.73 -1.58 -7.25
N MET A 323 -12.76 -0.86 -7.72
CA MET A 323 -13.91 -1.49 -8.37
C MET A 323 -13.69 -1.79 -9.86
N ARG A 324 -12.80 -1.05 -10.53
CA ARG A 324 -12.60 -1.13 -11.98
C ARG A 324 -11.58 -2.19 -12.39
N SER A 325 -11.95 -2.96 -13.42
CA SER A 325 -11.08 -3.94 -14.05
C SER A 325 -9.89 -3.26 -14.77
N GLY A 326 -8.71 -3.86 -14.62
CA GLY A 326 -7.46 -3.34 -15.21
C GLY A 326 -6.82 -2.16 -14.48
N THR A 327 -7.46 -1.64 -13.43
CA THR A 327 -6.83 -0.70 -12.48
C THR A 327 -6.27 -1.42 -11.26
N SER A 328 -6.98 -2.47 -10.81
CA SER A 328 -6.46 -3.41 -9.81
C SER A 328 -5.20 -4.11 -10.32
N ARG A 329 -4.19 -4.25 -9.46
CA ARG A 329 -2.89 -4.85 -9.80
C ARG A 329 -2.89 -6.38 -9.69
N ASP A 330 -3.77 -6.94 -8.88
CA ASP A 330 -3.94 -8.39 -8.68
C ASP A 330 -5.19 -8.94 -9.40
N GLY A 331 -5.90 -8.07 -10.11
CA GLY A 331 -7.10 -8.41 -10.89
C GLY A 331 -8.37 -8.53 -10.06
N HIS A 332 -8.32 -8.38 -8.73
CA HIS A 332 -9.52 -8.39 -7.89
C HIS A 332 -10.23 -7.04 -7.93
N CYS A 333 -11.53 -7.06 -8.23
CA CYS A 333 -12.39 -5.87 -8.23
C CYS A 333 -13.31 -5.89 -7.00
N GLN A 334 -12.97 -5.15 -5.95
CA GLN A 334 -13.58 -5.30 -4.63
C GLN A 334 -13.72 -3.97 -3.88
N SER A 335 -14.80 -3.81 -3.13
CA SER A 335 -15.01 -2.67 -2.21
C SER A 335 -15.24 -3.15 -0.77
N ARG A 336 -15.13 -2.25 0.22
CA ARG A 336 -15.41 -2.57 1.62
C ARG A 336 -16.82 -2.15 2.03
N LEU A 337 -17.46 -2.96 2.86
CA LEU A 337 -18.76 -2.70 3.48
C LEU A 337 -18.62 -2.77 5.00
N ILE A 338 -19.07 -1.73 5.69
CA ILE A 338 -19.16 -1.70 7.16
C ILE A 338 -20.62 -1.87 7.56
N ARG A 339 -20.90 -2.80 8.46
CA ARG A 339 -22.23 -2.98 9.07
C ARG A 339 -22.12 -2.93 10.58
N GLY A 340 -22.58 -1.86 11.20
CA GLY A 340 -22.43 -1.65 12.64
C GLY A 340 -23.75 -1.53 13.39
N ASN A 341 -23.66 -1.73 14.69
CA ASN A 341 -24.74 -1.62 15.67
C ASN A 341 -24.14 -1.20 17.06
N PRO A 342 -24.92 -1.14 18.14
CA PRO A 342 -24.40 -0.81 19.47
C PRO A 342 -23.33 -1.74 20.03
N GLU A 343 -23.28 -3.00 19.59
CA GLU A 343 -22.40 -4.05 20.12
C GLU A 343 -21.06 -4.11 19.37
N GLY A 344 -20.99 -3.54 18.16
CA GLY A 344 -19.80 -3.66 17.32
C GLY A 344 -20.05 -3.36 15.86
N PHE A 345 -19.17 -3.87 15.00
CA PHE A 345 -19.34 -3.80 13.55
C PHE A 345 -18.69 -4.98 12.84
N GLU A 346 -19.16 -5.24 11.63
CA GLU A 346 -18.55 -6.16 10.69
C GLU A 346 -17.86 -5.37 9.57
N ILE A 347 -16.71 -5.89 9.15
CA ILE A 347 -16.02 -5.46 7.93
C ILE A 347 -16.22 -6.56 6.91
N CYS A 348 -16.77 -6.18 5.77
CA CYS A 348 -17.14 -7.07 4.70
C CYS A 348 -16.46 -6.66 3.40
N THR A 349 -16.23 -7.64 2.52
CA THR A 349 -15.80 -7.44 1.14
C THR A 349 -17.00 -7.60 0.22
N VAL A 350 -17.18 -6.64 -0.69
CA VAL A 350 -18.13 -6.71 -1.80
C VAL A 350 -17.34 -7.04 -3.06
N ASP A 351 -17.48 -8.28 -3.55
CA ASP A 351 -16.80 -8.77 -4.74
C ASP A 351 -17.61 -8.41 -5.99
N HIS A 352 -17.12 -7.45 -6.78
CA HIS A 352 -17.82 -6.97 -7.97
C HIS A 352 -17.76 -7.98 -9.11
N GLN A 353 -16.69 -8.78 -9.22
CA GLN A 353 -16.59 -9.85 -10.20
C GLN A 353 -17.55 -11.01 -9.91
N LYS A 354 -18.02 -11.13 -8.66
CA LYS A 354 -19.01 -12.13 -8.23
C LYS A 354 -20.39 -11.52 -8.01
N ASN A 355 -20.81 -10.59 -8.87
CA ASN A 355 -22.16 -9.99 -8.87
C ASN A 355 -22.49 -9.34 -7.50
N GLY A 356 -21.52 -8.69 -6.87
CA GLY A 356 -21.67 -8.00 -5.59
C GLY A 356 -21.84 -8.95 -4.40
N LYS A 357 -21.26 -10.16 -4.46
CA LYS A 357 -21.30 -11.11 -3.34
C LYS A 357 -20.60 -10.49 -2.13
N ILE A 358 -21.30 -10.52 -0.98
CA ILE A 358 -20.77 -10.03 0.30
C ILE A 358 -20.09 -11.20 1.02
N ARG A 359 -18.83 -10.99 1.42
CA ARG A 359 -18.06 -11.86 2.33
C ARG A 359 -17.81 -11.08 3.63
N VAL A 360 -17.97 -11.70 4.79
CA VAL A 360 -17.60 -11.10 6.08
C VAL A 360 -16.15 -11.48 6.34
N ASP A 361 -15.27 -10.49 6.52
CA ASP A 361 -13.84 -10.71 6.69
C ASP A 361 -13.44 -10.59 8.16
N ALA A 362 -14.02 -9.61 8.86
CA ALA A 362 -13.77 -9.36 10.27
C ALA A 362 -15.05 -9.00 11.03
N ARG A 363 -15.09 -9.38 12.29
CA ARG A 363 -16.09 -8.93 13.26
C ARG A 363 -15.39 -8.31 14.44
N VAL A 364 -15.84 -7.12 14.82
CA VAL A 364 -15.30 -6.33 15.91
C VAL A 364 -16.40 -6.11 16.92
N THR A 365 -16.17 -6.49 18.18
CA THR A 365 -17.11 -6.26 19.28
C THR A 365 -16.54 -5.26 20.27
N TYR A 366 -17.38 -4.33 20.71
CA TYR A 366 -17.05 -3.42 21.81
C TYR A 366 -17.24 -4.18 23.13
N THR A 367 -16.16 -4.55 23.80
CA THR A 367 -16.25 -5.20 25.12
C THR A 367 -16.36 -4.15 26.24
N ASP A 368 -15.61 -3.05 26.12
CA ASP A 368 -15.76 -1.85 26.93
C ASP A 368 -15.28 -0.59 26.17
N CYS A 369 -14.87 0.48 26.86
CA CYS A 369 -14.37 1.71 26.22
C CYS A 369 -12.89 1.66 25.81
N GLU A 370 -12.13 0.72 26.37
CA GLU A 370 -10.68 0.54 26.17
C GLU A 370 -10.36 -0.70 25.33
N ASN A 371 -11.26 -1.69 25.33
CA ASN A 371 -11.03 -3.01 24.77
C ASN A 371 -12.00 -3.32 23.62
N GLU A 372 -11.42 -3.85 22.54
CA GLU A 372 -12.10 -4.39 21.38
C GLU A 372 -11.60 -5.80 21.14
N VAL A 373 -12.53 -6.69 20.81
CA VAL A 373 -12.16 -8.01 20.33
C VAL A 373 -12.48 -8.05 18.84
N GLY A 374 -11.42 -8.06 18.04
CA GLY A 374 -11.48 -8.33 16.61
C GLY A 374 -11.18 -9.80 16.35
N ALA A 375 -12.03 -10.45 15.56
CA ALA A 375 -11.79 -11.82 15.11
C ALA A 375 -11.94 -11.91 13.59
N TYR A 376 -11.00 -12.59 12.94
CA TYR A 376 -11.19 -13.09 11.59
C TYR A 376 -12.37 -14.06 11.57
N VAL A 377 -13.24 -13.92 10.58
CA VAL A 377 -14.41 -14.81 10.39
C VAL A 377 -14.15 -15.83 9.28
N MET A 378 -12.97 -15.78 8.65
CA MET A 378 -12.58 -16.68 7.57
C MET A 378 -12.08 -18.02 8.12
N ASP A 379 -12.56 -19.12 7.52
CA ASP A 379 -11.93 -20.44 7.66
C ASP A 379 -10.69 -20.47 6.75
N GLU A 380 -9.56 -20.96 7.25
CA GLU A 380 -8.28 -21.12 6.52
C GLU A 380 -8.37 -22.10 5.31
N ASP A 381 -9.52 -22.75 5.13
CA ASP A 381 -9.74 -23.88 4.22
C ASP A 381 -9.91 -23.51 2.73
N GLU A 382 -10.19 -22.24 2.39
CA GLU A 382 -10.09 -21.81 0.98
C GLU A 382 -8.63 -21.49 0.69
N GLU A 383 -7.93 -22.48 0.12
CA GLU A 383 -6.55 -22.45 -0.38
C GLU A 383 -6.37 -21.35 -1.45
N HIS A 384 -6.45 -20.10 -1.02
CA HIS A 384 -6.11 -18.95 -1.81
C HIS A 384 -4.58 -18.85 -1.78
N GLN A 385 -3.93 -19.29 -2.85
CA GLN A 385 -2.52 -18.96 -3.07
C GLN A 385 -2.41 -17.44 -3.18
N PHE A 386 -2.12 -16.79 -2.08
CA PHE A 386 -2.00 -15.35 -1.99
C PHE A 386 -0.70 -14.91 -2.68
N GLU A 387 -0.78 -14.20 -3.79
CA GLU A 387 0.39 -13.51 -4.35
C GLU A 387 0.74 -12.30 -3.46
N GLN A 388 1.55 -12.52 -2.43
CA GLN A 388 1.99 -11.47 -1.51
C GLN A 388 2.87 -10.45 -2.26
N LEU A 389 2.29 -9.30 -2.55
CA LEU A 389 2.92 -8.23 -3.34
C LEU A 389 4.03 -7.51 -2.58
N PHE A 390 3.99 -7.53 -1.25
CA PHE A 390 5.11 -7.25 -0.36
C PHE A 390 4.72 -7.80 1.03
N GLN A 391 5.66 -8.35 1.79
CA GLN A 391 5.47 -8.66 3.21
C GLN A 391 6.87 -8.62 3.82
N PRO A 392 7.16 -7.72 4.79
CA PRO A 392 8.41 -7.83 5.52
C PRO A 392 8.46 -9.23 6.14
N VAL A 393 9.54 -9.98 5.87
CA VAL A 393 9.75 -11.30 6.44
C VAL A 393 9.93 -11.10 7.94
N HIS A 394 8.86 -11.34 8.68
CA HIS A 394 8.91 -11.66 10.10
C HIS A 394 8.92 -13.17 10.15
N ASP A 395 10.02 -13.78 10.58
CA ASP A 395 9.92 -15.12 11.13
C ASP A 395 9.10 -15.05 12.41
N GLU A 396 8.27 -16.06 12.65
CA GLU A 396 7.23 -16.13 13.70
C GLU A 396 7.80 -16.28 15.12
N HIS A 397 9.03 -15.83 15.33
CA HIS A 397 9.67 -15.73 16.62
C HIS A 397 9.88 -14.25 16.96
N ASP A 398 8.84 -13.68 17.55
CA ASP A 398 8.88 -12.42 18.31
C ASP A 398 9.95 -12.52 19.39
N SER A 399 11.11 -11.99 19.05
CA SER A 399 12.00 -11.21 19.89
C SER A 399 12.99 -10.58 18.92
N ILE A 400 13.66 -9.50 19.33
CA ILE A 400 14.78 -8.92 18.58
C ILE A 400 15.86 -10.01 18.46
N HIS A 401 15.74 -10.86 17.45
CA HIS A 401 16.72 -11.87 17.16
C HIS A 401 17.85 -11.16 16.42
N LEU A 402 19.01 -11.14 17.09
CA LEU A 402 20.29 -11.11 16.42
C LEU A 402 20.20 -11.99 15.17
N PRO A 403 20.63 -11.48 14.01
CA PRO A 403 20.24 -11.96 12.70
C PRO A 403 20.39 -13.47 12.55
N GLU A 404 19.28 -14.18 12.35
CA GLU A 404 19.34 -15.57 11.92
C GLU A 404 19.96 -15.63 10.52
N GLY A 405 21.11 -16.30 10.43
CA GLY A 405 21.60 -16.84 9.16
C GLY A 405 22.65 -16.02 8.40
N GLY A 406 23.68 -15.48 9.07
CA GLY A 406 24.94 -15.15 8.40
C GLY A 406 25.56 -13.79 8.69
N LEU A 407 25.02 -13.00 9.61
CA LEU A 407 25.72 -11.81 10.09
C LEU A 407 26.76 -12.20 11.14
N VAL A 408 28.00 -11.78 10.95
CA VAL A 408 29.12 -12.00 11.87
C VAL A 408 29.50 -10.65 12.46
N GLU A 409 29.43 -10.57 13.78
CA GLU A 409 29.86 -9.41 14.55
C GLU A 409 31.35 -9.52 14.87
N TYR A 410 32.08 -8.46 14.55
CA TYR A 410 33.48 -8.24 14.89
C TYR A 410 33.57 -7.00 15.78
N ASP A 411 34.71 -6.83 16.46
CA ASP A 411 34.90 -5.75 17.44
C ASP A 411 34.60 -4.35 16.85
N ASP A 412 34.85 -4.14 15.56
CA ASP A 412 34.71 -2.83 14.89
C ASP A 412 33.66 -2.81 13.76
N TYR A 413 33.02 -3.94 13.42
CA TYR A 413 32.07 -4.01 12.31
C TYR A 413 31.13 -5.22 12.33
N LEU A 414 29.99 -5.08 11.67
CA LEU A 414 29.03 -6.15 11.36
C LEU A 414 29.18 -6.52 9.87
N LEU A 415 29.30 -7.80 9.55
CA LEU A 415 29.45 -8.27 8.17
C LEU A 415 28.48 -9.40 7.85
N LEU A 416 27.77 -9.29 6.73
CA LEU A 416 27.06 -10.41 6.16
C LEU A 416 28.05 -11.39 5.50
N ASP A 417 28.16 -12.59 6.04
CA ASP A 417 29.15 -13.61 5.68
C ASP A 417 28.91 -14.26 4.31
N LYS A 418 27.70 -14.10 3.77
CA LYS A 418 27.30 -14.65 2.48
C LYS A 418 26.87 -13.55 1.53
N ASP A 419 27.06 -13.81 0.24
CA ASP A 419 26.52 -12.97 -0.81
C ASP A 419 25.00 -12.86 -0.70
N VAL A 420 24.50 -11.66 -0.94
CA VAL A 420 23.08 -11.38 -0.97
C VAL A 420 22.44 -12.15 -2.12
N SER A 421 21.39 -12.88 -1.80
CA SER A 421 20.47 -13.50 -2.74
C SER A 421 19.09 -12.86 -2.61
N LYS A 422 18.15 -13.22 -3.48
CA LYS A 422 16.75 -12.78 -3.34
C LYS A 422 16.06 -13.34 -2.09
N ASP A 423 16.58 -14.42 -1.52
CA ASP A 423 16.01 -15.07 -0.35
C ASP A 423 16.72 -14.64 0.95
N THR A 424 17.75 -13.78 0.86
CA THR A 424 18.47 -13.29 2.02
C THR A 424 17.60 -12.31 2.81
N SER A 425 17.46 -12.58 4.11
CA SER A 425 16.79 -11.73 5.10
C SER A 425 17.79 -11.33 6.18
N SER A 426 17.86 -10.05 6.52
CA SER A 426 18.75 -9.51 7.56
C SER A 426 18.31 -8.10 7.94
N TRP A 427 18.60 -7.72 9.19
CA TRP A 427 18.29 -6.40 9.74
C TRP A 427 19.55 -5.73 10.29
N PHE A 428 19.65 -4.42 10.09
CA PHE A 428 20.76 -3.59 10.55
C PHE A 428 20.22 -2.42 11.37
N TYR A 429 20.53 -2.41 12.66
CA TYR A 429 20.21 -1.31 13.57
C TYR A 429 21.44 -0.41 13.70
N LEU A 430 21.37 0.77 13.09
CA LEU A 430 22.50 1.69 13.04
C LEU A 430 22.55 2.52 14.33
N LYS A 431 23.76 2.91 14.74
CA LYS A 431 24.03 3.77 15.90
C LYS A 431 23.42 5.17 15.79
N CYS A 432 23.13 5.62 14.56
CA CYS A 432 22.37 6.84 14.31
C CYS A 432 20.85 6.68 14.51
N GLY A 433 20.37 5.51 14.97
CA GLY A 433 18.97 5.22 15.22
C GLY A 433 18.17 4.78 13.99
N ARG A 434 18.80 4.72 12.81
CA ARG A 434 18.19 4.25 11.56
C ARG A 434 18.13 2.72 11.53
N VAL A 435 17.11 2.18 10.87
CA VAL A 435 16.91 0.73 10.72
C VAL A 435 16.86 0.36 9.26
N LEU A 436 17.72 -0.56 8.83
CA LEU A 436 17.69 -1.13 7.49
C LEU A 436 17.29 -2.60 7.53
N GLY A 437 16.60 -3.06 6.50
CA GLY A 437 16.18 -4.46 6.37
C GLY A 437 16.28 -4.93 4.93
N MET A 438 16.58 -6.22 4.76
CA MET A 438 16.67 -6.86 3.46
C MET A 438 15.35 -7.49 3.03
N TYR A 439 14.98 -7.29 1.76
CA TYR A 439 13.79 -7.90 1.18
C TYR A 439 13.94 -8.16 -0.31
N LYS A 440 13.75 -9.42 -0.74
CA LYS A 440 13.85 -9.84 -2.16
C LYS A 440 15.15 -9.37 -2.85
N GLY A 441 16.24 -9.36 -2.10
CA GLY A 441 17.56 -8.89 -2.56
C GLY A 441 17.69 -7.36 -2.60
N MET A 442 16.71 -6.59 -2.13
CA MET A 442 16.81 -5.13 -1.94
C MET A 442 17.17 -4.80 -0.50
N LEU A 443 17.86 -3.68 -0.29
CA LEU A 443 18.05 -3.07 1.01
C LEU A 443 17.07 -1.89 1.15
N LEU A 444 16.27 -1.90 2.21
CA LEU A 444 15.23 -0.89 2.47
C LEU A 444 15.49 -0.24 3.82
N GLU A 445 15.11 1.04 3.96
CA GLU A 445 15.06 1.70 5.26
C GLU A 445 13.65 1.55 5.84
N TYR A 446 13.59 1.38 7.16
CA TYR A 446 12.38 1.22 7.93
C TYR A 446 12.31 2.28 9.04
N ASP A 447 11.10 2.66 9.40
CA ASP A 447 10.87 3.49 10.56
C ASP A 447 11.21 2.72 11.84
N PRO A 448 12.10 3.24 12.71
CA PRO A 448 12.56 2.51 13.89
C PRO A 448 11.45 2.18 14.90
N MET A 449 10.39 2.99 14.97
CA MET A 449 9.31 2.79 15.95
C MET A 449 8.25 1.80 15.43
N THR A 450 7.92 1.87 14.16
CA THR A 450 6.79 1.14 13.57
C THR A 450 7.20 -0.03 12.69
N LEU A 451 8.48 -0.10 12.33
CA LEU A 451 9.04 -1.01 11.31
C LEU A 451 8.27 -0.94 9.98
N ALA A 452 7.65 0.21 9.69
CA ALA A 452 7.04 0.46 8.40
C ALA A 452 8.15 0.80 7.38
N PRO A 453 8.16 0.19 6.18
CA PRO A 453 9.16 0.51 5.16
C PRO A 453 9.05 1.97 4.72
N LEU A 454 10.15 2.70 4.77
CA LEU A 454 10.27 4.11 4.37
C LEU A 454 10.73 4.26 2.93
N GLY A 455 11.63 3.39 2.46
CA GLY A 455 11.97 3.37 1.04
C GLY A 455 13.21 2.57 0.66
N LEU A 456 13.51 2.58 -0.64
CA LEU A 456 14.60 1.79 -1.22
C LEU A 456 15.97 2.44 -0.97
N VAL A 457 16.89 1.72 -0.32
CA VAL A 457 18.29 2.14 -0.13
C VAL A 457 19.17 1.62 -1.27
N VAL A 458 19.05 0.32 -1.60
CA VAL A 458 19.79 -0.33 -2.69
C VAL A 458 18.88 -1.34 -3.38
N SER A 459 18.80 -1.29 -4.72
CA SER A 459 18.00 -2.22 -5.52
C SER A 459 18.64 -3.59 -5.65
N ALA A 460 17.84 -4.59 -6.04
CA ALA A 460 18.32 -5.96 -6.16
C ALA A 460 19.35 -6.18 -7.27
N ASP A 461 19.30 -5.41 -8.36
CA ASP A 461 20.33 -5.44 -9.41
C ASP A 461 21.68 -4.88 -8.96
N GLU A 462 21.68 -3.98 -7.98
CA GLU A 462 22.90 -3.43 -7.40
C GLU A 462 23.46 -4.29 -6.25
N LEU A 463 22.61 -5.03 -5.55
CA LEU A 463 22.95 -5.70 -4.29
C LEU A 463 23.18 -7.20 -4.39
N VAL A 464 22.43 -7.92 -5.24
CA VAL A 464 22.54 -9.38 -5.35
C VAL A 464 23.92 -9.78 -5.84
N GLY A 465 24.55 -10.75 -5.17
CA GLY A 465 25.92 -11.18 -5.41
C GLY A 465 26.99 -10.39 -4.64
N LYS A 466 26.59 -9.37 -3.85
CA LYS A 466 27.49 -8.58 -3.00
C LYS A 466 27.29 -8.94 -1.53
N ARG A 467 28.23 -8.55 -0.67
CA ARG A 467 28.10 -8.63 0.79
C ARG A 467 27.86 -7.24 1.38
N VAL A 468 27.16 -7.18 2.52
CA VAL A 468 26.88 -5.92 3.22
C VAL A 468 27.65 -5.91 4.53
N ALA A 469 28.33 -4.80 4.83
CA ALA A 469 28.89 -4.55 6.15
C ALA A 469 28.50 -3.18 6.71
N VAL A 470 28.43 -3.11 8.03
CA VAL A 470 28.26 -1.87 8.82
C VAL A 470 29.51 -1.70 9.66
N ILE A 471 30.30 -0.67 9.39
CA ILE A 471 31.62 -0.46 9.97
C ILE A 471 31.56 0.77 10.88
N ASP A 472 32.09 0.66 12.09
CA ASP A 472 32.25 1.82 12.96
C ASP A 472 33.39 2.70 12.45
N ALA A 473 33.07 3.97 12.14
CA ALA A 473 34.07 4.97 11.87
C ALA A 473 34.52 5.57 13.20
N ASP A 474 35.63 5.06 13.74
CA ASP A 474 36.27 5.66 14.92
C ASP A 474 36.97 6.97 14.51
N PRO A 475 36.62 8.12 15.10
CA PRO A 475 37.30 9.39 14.85
C PRO A 475 38.75 9.43 15.40
N SER A 476 39.29 8.33 15.94
CA SER A 476 40.61 8.27 16.55
C SER A 476 41.78 8.06 15.56
N SER A 477 41.53 7.84 14.26
CA SER A 477 42.60 7.68 13.27
C SER A 477 43.15 9.02 12.77
N ASP A 478 44.11 9.58 13.52
CA ASP A 478 45.35 10.28 13.08
C ASP A 478 45.39 11.17 11.80
N GLU A 479 44.34 11.88 11.36
CA GLU A 479 44.48 12.89 10.30
C GLU A 479 43.84 14.26 10.61
N GLU A 480 44.60 15.31 10.28
CA GLU A 480 44.57 16.72 10.73
C GLU A 480 43.36 17.59 10.30
N ASP A 481 42.29 17.03 9.74
CA ASP A 481 41.18 17.85 9.20
C ASP A 481 39.98 17.87 10.14
N SER A 482 40.14 18.58 11.26
CA SER A 482 39.04 18.89 12.17
C SER A 482 38.12 19.95 11.55
N ILE A 483 37.23 19.56 10.65
CA ILE A 483 36.01 20.34 10.40
C ILE A 483 35.21 20.31 11.70
N GLU A 484 34.89 21.50 12.19
CA GLU A 484 34.32 21.77 13.51
C GLU A 484 33.24 20.74 13.89
N ARG A 485 33.48 20.05 15.02
CA ARG A 485 32.56 19.10 15.64
C ARG A 485 31.21 19.77 15.89
N ALA A 486 30.29 19.62 14.93
CA ALA A 486 28.88 19.84 15.16
C ALA A 486 28.40 18.74 16.12
N ASN A 487 27.88 19.18 17.26
CA ASN A 487 27.36 18.39 18.36
C ASN A 487 26.55 17.14 17.92
N ASP A 488 27.14 15.95 17.98
CA ASP A 488 26.60 14.82 18.76
C ASP A 488 27.65 13.70 18.81
N SER A 489 27.81 13.08 19.97
CA SER A 489 28.75 11.97 20.17
C SER A 489 28.20 10.63 19.65
N SER A 490 27.45 10.63 18.54
CA SER A 490 27.03 9.40 17.87
C SER A 490 28.22 8.84 17.09
N SER A 491 28.59 7.59 17.35
CA SER A 491 29.60 6.89 16.55
C SER A 491 29.10 6.85 15.10
N ILE A 492 29.90 7.39 14.19
CA ILE A 492 29.59 7.40 12.77
C ILE A 492 29.71 5.96 12.27
N GLN A 493 28.77 5.50 11.45
CA GLN A 493 28.84 4.18 10.83
C GLN A 493 28.81 4.29 9.30
N ALA A 494 29.67 3.53 8.64
CA ALA A 494 29.66 3.37 7.20
C ALA A 494 28.93 2.07 6.83
N ILE A 495 28.03 2.14 5.86
CA ILE A 495 27.42 0.96 5.25
C ILE A 495 28.15 0.71 3.94
N VAL A 496 28.68 -0.50 3.75
CA VAL A 496 29.47 -0.85 2.57
C VAL A 496 28.91 -2.07 1.86
N LEU A 497 28.93 -2.01 0.54
CA LEU A 497 28.66 -3.13 -0.36
C LEU A 497 30.00 -3.64 -0.89
N ILE A 498 30.29 -4.91 -0.68
CA ILE A 498 31.55 -5.55 -1.07
C ILE A 498 31.26 -6.47 -2.25
N ASP A 499 31.91 -6.20 -3.37
CA ASP A 499 31.85 -6.99 -4.60
C ASP A 499 33.17 -7.74 -4.77
N GLU A 500 33.20 -9.02 -4.39
CA GLU A 500 34.41 -9.86 -4.45
C GLU A 500 34.76 -10.26 -5.89
N CYS A 501 33.85 -10.10 -6.86
CA CYS A 501 34.13 -10.44 -8.26
C CYS A 501 35.02 -9.37 -8.91
N ASP A 502 34.80 -8.10 -8.56
CA ASP A 502 35.48 -6.96 -9.17
C ASP A 502 36.44 -6.23 -8.20
N ASP A 503 36.65 -6.77 -6.99
CA ASP A 503 37.39 -6.13 -5.88
C ASP A 503 36.89 -4.69 -5.57
N ASN A 504 35.60 -4.45 -5.78
CA ASN A 504 34.98 -3.12 -5.64
C ASN A 504 34.24 -2.98 -4.31
N VAL A 505 34.43 -1.83 -3.65
CA VAL A 505 33.71 -1.48 -2.42
C VAL A 505 32.91 -0.20 -2.65
N VAL A 506 31.60 -0.24 -2.39
CA VAL A 506 30.70 0.91 -2.52
C VAL A 506 30.22 1.31 -1.14
N VAL A 507 30.44 2.57 -0.75
CA VAL A 507 29.90 3.13 0.49
C VAL A 507 28.52 3.72 0.22
N VAL A 508 27.51 3.29 0.98
CA VAL A 508 26.16 3.86 0.92
C VAL A 508 26.12 5.10 1.82
N GLN A 509 26.02 6.26 1.18
CA GLN A 509 25.95 7.55 1.88
C GLN A 509 24.49 7.89 2.27
N PRO A 510 24.25 8.44 3.47
CA PRO A 510 22.95 8.99 3.81
C PRO A 510 22.69 10.29 3.02
N ASN A 511 21.41 10.64 2.90
CA ASN A 511 20.93 11.93 2.42
C ASN A 511 21.27 13.06 3.40
N GLU A 512 21.06 14.32 2.98
CA GLU A 512 21.26 15.51 3.83
C GLU A 512 20.43 15.49 5.13
N ASP A 513 19.28 14.81 5.14
CA ASP A 513 18.42 14.62 6.32
C ASP A 513 18.75 13.35 7.12
N GLY A 514 19.85 12.66 6.78
CA GLY A 514 20.34 11.48 7.50
C GLY A 514 19.60 10.17 7.19
N SER A 515 18.59 10.18 6.31
CA SER A 515 17.97 8.94 5.83
C SER A 515 18.83 8.28 4.74
N TYR A 516 18.75 6.97 4.60
CA TYR A 516 19.45 6.18 3.58
C TYR A 516 18.56 5.86 2.38
N TRP A 517 17.23 5.86 2.53
CA TRP A 517 16.35 5.58 1.40
C TRP A 517 16.49 6.65 0.32
N ARG A 518 16.59 6.20 -0.92
CA ARG A 518 16.80 7.03 -2.09
C ARG A 518 15.50 7.73 -2.47
N LYS A 519 15.59 9.04 -2.70
CA LYS A 519 14.52 9.86 -3.25
C LYS A 519 14.48 9.71 -4.78
N ILE A 520 14.14 8.50 -5.24
CA ILE A 520 14.27 8.06 -6.65
C ILE A 520 13.33 8.82 -7.56
N VAL A 521 12.09 9.04 -7.13
CA VAL A 521 11.06 9.68 -7.97
C VAL A 521 10.93 11.15 -7.59
N ARG A 522 11.35 12.02 -8.51
CA ARG A 522 11.11 13.46 -8.42
C ARG A 522 9.63 13.78 -8.60
N ASN A 523 9.25 14.97 -8.15
CA ASN A 523 7.92 15.52 -8.31
C ASN A 523 7.46 15.43 -9.78
N LYS A 524 6.21 15.01 -10.02
CA LYS A 524 5.67 14.81 -11.37
C LYS A 524 5.73 16.08 -12.23
N MET A 525 5.59 17.27 -11.65
CA MET A 525 5.76 18.54 -12.37
C MET A 525 7.17 18.69 -12.95
N VAL A 526 8.19 18.39 -12.14
CA VAL A 526 9.59 18.45 -12.58
C VAL A 526 9.84 17.42 -13.69
N ARG A 527 9.34 16.20 -13.51
CA ARG A 527 9.48 15.12 -14.50
C ARG A 527 8.78 15.43 -15.82
N MET A 528 7.60 16.05 -15.78
CA MET A 528 6.89 16.50 -16.99
C MET A 528 7.70 17.57 -17.74
N LEU A 529 8.33 18.51 -17.03
CA LEU A 529 9.23 19.50 -17.64
C LEU A 529 10.49 18.85 -18.22
N GLU A 530 11.09 17.87 -17.53
CA GLU A 530 12.22 17.09 -18.02
C GLU A 530 11.86 16.34 -19.31
N MET A 531 10.73 15.62 -19.34
CA MET A 531 10.23 14.94 -20.55
C MET A 531 9.98 15.92 -21.70
N ARG A 532 9.44 17.12 -21.42
CA ARG A 532 9.26 18.17 -22.43
C ARG A 532 10.61 18.65 -22.98
N ARG A 533 11.62 18.83 -22.14
CA ARG A 533 13.00 19.18 -22.55
C ARG A 533 13.64 18.06 -23.38
N GLU A 534 13.49 16.80 -22.97
CA GLU A 534 13.98 15.64 -23.73
C GLU A 534 13.31 15.52 -25.10
N LYS A 535 11.98 15.73 -25.19
CA LYS A 535 11.25 15.72 -26.47
C LYS A 535 11.74 16.84 -27.40
N ALA A 536 12.00 18.03 -26.85
CA ALA A 536 12.59 19.14 -27.59
C ALA A 536 14.02 18.82 -28.06
N ALA A 537 14.86 18.27 -27.19
CA ALA A 537 16.22 17.86 -27.50
C ALA A 537 16.26 16.73 -28.56
N LYS A 538 15.36 15.73 -28.46
CA LYS A 538 15.20 14.68 -29.48
C LYS A 538 14.80 15.28 -30.83
N LYS A 539 13.87 16.23 -30.86
CA LYS A 539 13.47 16.90 -32.11
C LYS A 539 14.66 17.65 -32.73
N PHE A 540 15.39 18.43 -31.93
CA PHE A 540 16.58 19.15 -32.37
C PHE A 540 17.71 18.20 -32.84
N ALA A 541 17.94 17.11 -32.12
CA ALA A 541 18.94 16.11 -32.48
C ALA A 541 18.60 15.38 -33.79
N LYS A 542 17.32 15.13 -34.09
CA LYS A 542 16.90 14.58 -35.39
C LYS A 542 17.26 15.51 -36.54
N GLU A 543 17.12 16.81 -36.33
CA GLU A 543 17.43 17.83 -37.36
C GLU A 543 18.94 17.99 -37.59
N ILE A 544 19.76 17.89 -36.53
CA ILE A 544 21.22 18.13 -36.64
C ILE A 544 22.02 16.86 -36.96
N LEU A 545 21.64 15.71 -36.41
CA LEU A 545 22.42 14.48 -36.55
C LEU A 545 22.02 13.65 -37.78
N ASP A 546 21.00 14.09 -38.53
CA ASP A 546 20.37 13.32 -39.63
C ASP A 546 20.06 11.86 -39.23
N ASN A 547 19.76 11.66 -37.94
CA ASN A 547 19.43 10.38 -37.35
C ASN A 547 17.94 10.39 -37.01
N GLN A 548 17.20 9.40 -37.51
CA GLN A 548 15.76 9.30 -37.28
C GLN A 548 15.40 8.99 -35.82
N ASP A 549 16.34 8.41 -35.06
CA ASP A 549 16.16 8.09 -33.65
C ASP A 549 17.45 8.35 -32.85
N PRO A 550 17.78 9.63 -32.59
CA PRO A 550 18.97 9.99 -31.84
C PRO A 550 18.82 9.59 -30.36
N ARG A 551 19.83 8.93 -29.82
CA ARG A 551 19.92 8.63 -28.39
C ARG A 551 20.13 9.93 -27.62
N VAL A 552 19.09 10.42 -26.96
CA VAL A 552 19.14 11.53 -26.01
C VAL A 552 19.07 10.95 -24.60
N VAL A 553 20.03 11.34 -23.77
CA VAL A 553 20.12 10.92 -22.37
C VAL A 553 20.06 12.15 -21.46
N SER A 554 19.35 12.02 -20.35
CA SER A 554 19.34 13.03 -19.29
C SER A 554 20.60 12.92 -18.45
N SER A 555 21.13 14.07 -18.01
CA SER A 555 22.31 14.15 -17.14
C SER A 555 22.03 13.79 -15.67
N TRP A 556 20.77 13.57 -15.29
CA TRP A 556 20.36 13.29 -13.90
C TRP A 556 20.36 11.80 -13.53
N GLY A 557 21.14 10.95 -14.22
CA GLY A 557 21.40 9.56 -13.80
C GLY A 557 20.41 8.50 -14.30
N PRO A 558 20.63 7.21 -14.01
CA PRO A 558 20.42 6.11 -14.95
C PRO A 558 19.04 5.42 -14.82
N TYR A 559 18.10 5.97 -14.05
CA TYR A 559 16.75 5.41 -13.89
C TYR A 559 15.92 5.69 -15.15
N LYS A 560 16.07 4.81 -16.14
CA LYS A 560 15.47 4.91 -17.49
C LYS A 560 13.94 4.82 -17.51
N GLN A 561 13.25 4.76 -16.36
CA GLN A 561 11.80 4.61 -16.33
C GLN A 561 11.09 5.64 -15.46
N THR A 562 10.09 6.25 -16.08
CA THR A 562 9.06 7.10 -15.48
C THR A 562 8.02 6.31 -14.67
N SER A 563 8.15 4.99 -14.54
CA SER A 563 7.13 4.08 -14.00
C SER A 563 7.22 3.82 -12.49
N GLY A 564 8.28 4.27 -11.80
CA GLY A 564 8.45 4.02 -10.36
C GLY A 564 8.72 2.54 -10.02
N VAL A 565 9.31 1.79 -10.96
CA VAL A 565 9.73 0.39 -10.75
C VAL A 565 11.26 0.31 -10.86
N ALA A 566 11.93 -0.13 -9.79
CA ALA A 566 13.38 -0.33 -9.75
C ALA A 566 13.76 -1.61 -10.53
N LYS A 567 13.68 -1.58 -11.86
CA LYS A 567 14.00 -2.74 -12.72
C LYS A 567 15.34 -2.63 -13.47
N SER A 568 15.97 -1.47 -13.48
CA SER A 568 17.38 -1.35 -13.85
C SER A 568 17.95 0.01 -13.46
N THR A 569 19.04 0.00 -12.72
CA THR A 569 20.04 1.04 -12.83
C THR A 569 20.78 0.82 -14.15
N GLY A 570 20.77 1.80 -15.04
CA GLY A 570 21.50 1.71 -16.31
C GLY A 570 23.00 1.43 -16.11
N GLU A 571 23.57 0.71 -17.10
CA GLU A 571 24.99 0.34 -17.22
C GLU A 571 25.97 1.48 -16.88
N SER A 572 27.08 1.09 -16.24
CA SER A 572 28.17 1.86 -15.62
C SER A 572 29.00 2.77 -16.53
N ASP A 573 28.57 3.06 -17.76
CA ASP A 573 29.43 3.68 -18.78
C ASP A 573 29.56 5.21 -18.70
N LEU A 574 28.85 5.90 -17.80
CA LEU A 574 28.88 7.37 -17.73
C LEU A 574 29.86 7.94 -16.68
N LEU A 575 30.42 7.11 -15.79
CA LEU A 575 31.35 7.56 -14.75
C LEU A 575 32.83 7.25 -15.07
N SER A 576 33.14 6.61 -16.19
CA SER A 576 34.53 6.24 -16.56
C SER A 576 35.33 7.32 -17.31
N VAL A 577 34.79 8.53 -17.51
CA VAL A 577 35.51 9.62 -18.21
C VAL A 577 35.82 10.79 -17.26
N SER A 578 36.54 10.51 -16.19
CA SER A 578 37.41 11.51 -15.56
C SER A 578 38.38 10.80 -14.63
N MET A 579 39.56 10.41 -15.16
CA MET A 579 40.85 10.20 -14.47
C MET A 579 41.65 9.11 -15.22
N ALA A 580 42.23 9.46 -16.35
CA ALA A 580 43.37 8.74 -16.91
C ALA A 580 44.11 9.67 -17.90
N SER A 581 44.97 10.52 -17.35
CA SER A 581 46.14 10.99 -18.08
C SER A 581 47.22 9.91 -18.00
N GLU A 582 47.88 9.68 -19.13
CA GLU A 582 49.14 8.93 -19.32
C GLU A 582 49.03 7.42 -19.63
N ASP A 583 49.20 7.13 -20.92
CA ASP A 583 50.21 6.21 -21.49
C ASP A 583 50.25 4.75 -21.01
N ASP A 584 49.65 3.83 -21.77
CA ASP A 584 50.43 2.79 -22.47
C ASP A 584 49.55 2.01 -23.47
N GLY A 585 50.07 1.77 -24.67
CA GLY A 585 49.36 1.06 -25.73
C GLY A 585 49.38 -0.47 -25.58
N ARG A 586 48.25 -1.13 -25.88
CA ARG A 586 48.19 -2.49 -26.48
C ARG A 586 46.77 -2.95 -26.89
N ASP A 587 46.66 -3.31 -28.17
CA ASP A 587 45.71 -4.19 -28.88
C ASP A 587 44.38 -4.62 -28.22
N GLU A 588 43.27 -4.02 -28.70
CA GLU A 588 41.91 -4.58 -28.63
C GLU A 588 41.36 -4.87 -30.04
N THR A 589 41.79 -5.99 -30.65
CA THR A 589 41.09 -6.60 -31.79
C THR A 589 41.06 -8.12 -31.65
N SER A 590 40.25 -8.64 -30.72
CA SER A 590 39.96 -10.09 -30.74
C SER A 590 38.59 -10.54 -30.19
N ASN A 591 37.72 -9.64 -29.72
CA ASN A 591 36.45 -10.06 -29.08
C ASN A 591 35.16 -9.81 -29.89
N MET A 592 35.25 -9.19 -31.07
CA MET A 592 34.07 -8.91 -31.91
C MET A 592 33.74 -10.01 -32.94
N ASP A 593 34.69 -10.88 -33.29
CA ASP A 593 34.49 -11.91 -34.33
C ASP A 593 33.90 -13.22 -33.78
N LYS A 594 34.01 -13.48 -32.47
CA LYS A 594 33.43 -14.69 -31.84
C LYS A 594 31.92 -14.59 -31.57
N GLN A 595 31.37 -13.37 -31.50
CA GLN A 595 29.92 -13.17 -31.29
C GLN A 595 29.10 -13.20 -32.59
N LYS A 596 29.72 -13.02 -33.76
CA LYS A 596 29.01 -13.10 -35.06
C LYS A 596 28.77 -14.53 -35.55
N GLU A 597 29.69 -15.46 -35.31
CA GLU A 597 29.51 -16.87 -35.73
C GLU A 597 28.41 -17.60 -34.94
N SER A 598 28.15 -17.22 -33.68
CA SER A 598 27.12 -17.86 -32.86
C SER A 598 25.69 -17.50 -33.28
N LEU A 599 25.46 -16.35 -33.93
CA LEU A 599 24.12 -15.86 -34.24
C LEU A 599 23.59 -16.41 -35.57
N GLU A 600 24.47 -16.62 -36.55
CA GLU A 600 24.09 -17.18 -37.86
C GLU A 600 23.75 -18.67 -37.79
N GLU A 601 24.34 -19.42 -36.85
CA GLU A 601 24.01 -20.85 -36.68
C GLU A 601 22.64 -21.08 -35.99
N VAL A 602 22.18 -20.13 -35.18
CA VAL A 602 20.87 -20.17 -34.52
C VAL A 602 19.74 -19.90 -35.52
N LEU A 603 19.93 -18.92 -36.43
CA LEU A 603 18.93 -18.59 -37.45
C LEU A 603 18.75 -19.68 -38.51
N ARG A 604 19.78 -20.50 -38.74
CA ARG A 604 19.73 -21.61 -39.70
C ARG A 604 18.95 -22.83 -39.18
N LYS A 605 18.77 -22.99 -37.85
CA LYS A 605 18.03 -24.10 -37.24
C LYS A 605 16.52 -23.85 -37.09
N ALA A 606 16.05 -22.62 -37.25
CA ALA A 606 14.64 -22.24 -37.05
C ALA A 606 13.74 -22.33 -38.30
N SER A 607 14.28 -22.71 -39.47
CA SER A 607 13.53 -22.76 -40.73
C SER A 607 13.25 -24.21 -41.17
N LEU A 608 12.42 -24.95 -40.43
CA LEU A 608 11.79 -26.18 -40.92
C LEU A 608 10.53 -26.46 -40.07
N VAL A 609 9.47 -26.89 -40.78
CA VAL A 609 8.16 -27.37 -40.29
C VAL A 609 7.02 -26.34 -40.26
N VAL A 610 6.31 -26.18 -41.41
CA VAL A 610 4.83 -26.27 -41.51
C VAL A 610 4.47 -26.81 -42.92
N PRO A 611 3.48 -27.74 -43.09
CA PRO A 611 3.20 -28.38 -44.38
C PRO A 611 2.16 -27.64 -45.25
N ARG A 612 2.34 -27.79 -46.58
CA ARG A 612 1.46 -27.32 -47.67
C ARG A 612 0.15 -28.12 -47.73
N VAL A 613 -0.98 -27.42 -47.85
CA VAL A 613 -2.24 -27.94 -48.40
C VAL A 613 -2.43 -27.42 -49.82
N VAL A 614 -2.80 -28.33 -50.71
CA VAL A 614 -2.90 -28.19 -52.17
C VAL A 614 -4.24 -27.57 -52.58
N SER A 615 -4.25 -26.63 -53.53
CA SER A 615 -5.47 -26.15 -54.22
C SER A 615 -5.45 -26.55 -55.69
N THR A 616 -6.54 -27.12 -56.20
CA THR A 616 -6.78 -27.37 -57.63
C THR A 616 -7.83 -26.42 -58.21
N GLN A 617 -7.38 -25.65 -59.21
CA GLN A 617 -8.04 -25.14 -60.42
C GLN A 617 -9.58 -24.93 -60.47
N GLY A 618 -9.98 -23.67 -60.62
CA GLY A 618 -10.43 -23.10 -61.92
C GLY A 618 -11.93 -23.09 -62.27
N LYS A 619 -12.51 -21.88 -62.48
CA LYS A 619 -13.20 -21.41 -63.72
C LYS A 619 -14.00 -20.08 -63.56
N THR A 620 -13.69 -19.11 -64.43
CA THR A 620 -14.54 -18.10 -65.16
C THR A 620 -15.61 -17.23 -64.45
N ILE A 621 -15.33 -15.90 -64.34
CA ILE A 621 -15.91 -14.67 -65.01
C ILE A 621 -17.44 -14.64 -65.36
N PRO A 622 -18.21 -13.49 -65.40
CA PRO A 622 -17.95 -12.04 -65.12
C PRO A 622 -19.01 -11.22 -64.31
N SER A 623 -18.59 -10.00 -63.90
CA SER A 623 -19.28 -8.67 -63.89
C SER A 623 -20.73 -8.46 -63.41
N ALA A 624 -20.92 -7.46 -62.54
CA ALA A 624 -21.88 -6.32 -62.63
C ALA A 624 -22.01 -5.64 -61.25
N LEU A 625 -21.60 -4.37 -61.11
CA LEU A 625 -22.44 -3.15 -60.97
C LEU A 625 -23.05 -2.88 -59.58
N GLU A 626 -22.78 -1.65 -59.11
CA GLU A 626 -23.66 -0.72 -58.39
C GLU A 626 -24.20 -1.12 -56.99
N SER A 627 -23.86 -0.42 -55.91
CA SER A 627 -24.26 0.92 -55.45
C SER A 627 -25.39 0.88 -54.41
N LYS A 628 -25.21 1.72 -53.37
CA LYS A 628 -26.18 2.27 -52.40
C LYS A 628 -26.59 1.37 -51.22
N GLY A 629 -26.45 1.97 -50.02
CA GLY A 629 -27.09 1.52 -48.76
C GLY A 629 -28.60 1.77 -48.75
N PRO A 630 -29.26 1.94 -47.59
CA PRO A 630 -28.72 2.19 -46.24
C PRO A 630 -28.43 0.93 -45.43
#